data_AF-A0A0D3HNJ6-F1
#
_entry.id   AF-A0A0D3HNJ6-F1
#
_cell.length_a   1.000
_cell.length_b   1.000
_cell.length_c   1.000
_cell.angle_alpha   90.00
_cell.angle_beta   90.00
_cell.angle_gamma   90.00
#
_symmetry.space_group_name_H-M   'P 1'
#
loop_
_entity.id
_entity.type
_entity.pdbx_description
1 polymer ?
#
loop_
_entity_poly.entity_id
_entity_poly.type
_entity_poly.pdbx_seq_one_letter_code
_entity_poly.pdbx_strand_id
1 'polypeptide(L)'
;MSATATQENAPAAAAAAAGPYRPGKMKLLYHHAISNAPYLMLAAAAAAVALRASRLAPADDLATARELLATNLPLAVALLAAAVVLATAYLMRRPRPVYLLDFACYKPGPEHVVTRETFMAQSAAAGAFTGDSLAFQRKILERSGLGQGTYFPAAVLNSPPNPCMAEARREAEQVMFGAIDAVLAKTGVRARDIGVVVVNCSLFNPTPSLSAMIVNHYKLRGNVATYNLGGMGCSAGLISIDLAKQLLQVHRNSYALVVSMENITLNWYWGNNRSMLVSNCLFRMGGAAILLSNRGGDRAYRCVFQEEDDAGGIGVALSKDLMANLGLGAWHMEPSRMTLYRWGNTSSSSLWYELAYAEAKGRVRRGQTAWQIAFGSGFKCNSAVWRALRTVEPDADERNPWAGEIDSFPVEVPKVEAVATATADAASS
;
A
#
# COMPACT_ATOMS: atom_id res chain seq x y z
N MET A 1 -2.15 -40.88 -38.57
CA MET A 1 -1.10 -41.70 -37.93
C MET A 1 -0.61 -40.92 -36.71
N SER A 2 -1.34 -40.97 -35.60
CA SER A 2 -1.21 -41.94 -34.51
C SER A 2 0.19 -41.99 -33.90
N ALA A 3 0.38 -41.27 -32.80
CA ALA A 3 1.35 -41.58 -31.76
C ALA A 3 0.71 -41.21 -30.41
N THR A 4 0.15 -42.24 -29.79
CA THR A 4 -0.34 -42.33 -28.41
C THR A 4 0.81 -42.15 -27.42
N ALA A 5 0.63 -41.26 -26.44
CA ALA A 5 1.39 -41.28 -25.19
C ALA A 5 0.40 -41.26 -24.03
N THR A 6 0.26 -42.42 -23.40
CA THR A 6 -0.50 -42.70 -22.19
C THR A 6 0.05 -41.90 -21.02
N GLN A 7 -0.83 -41.13 -20.38
CA GLN A 7 -0.58 -40.34 -19.19
C GLN A 7 -0.79 -41.25 -17.96
N GLU A 8 0.29 -41.60 -17.28
CA GLU A 8 0.22 -42.28 -15.98
C GLU A 8 -0.23 -41.30 -14.89
N ASN A 9 -1.31 -41.70 -14.21
CA ASN A 9 -1.86 -41.05 -13.02
C ASN A 9 -1.11 -41.51 -11.77
N ALA A 10 -0.69 -40.53 -10.95
CA ALA A 10 -0.55 -40.58 -9.48
C ALA A 10 0.64 -41.41 -8.88
N PRO A 11 1.20 -40.99 -7.71
CA PRO A 11 0.47 -40.33 -6.64
C PRO A 11 1.04 -39.01 -6.11
N ALA A 12 0.17 -37.99 -6.15
CA ALA A 12 0.16 -36.81 -5.28
C ALA A 12 -0.12 -37.13 -3.79
N ALA A 13 0.03 -38.39 -3.35
CA ALA A 13 -0.29 -38.84 -1.99
C ALA A 13 0.92 -38.83 -1.03
N ALA A 14 2.15 -38.65 -1.52
CA ALA A 14 3.35 -38.69 -0.68
C ALA A 14 3.73 -37.35 -0.03
N ALA A 15 3.20 -36.22 -0.51
CA ALA A 15 3.51 -34.89 0.03
C ALA A 15 2.66 -34.50 1.26
N ALA A 16 1.62 -35.28 1.60
CA ALA A 16 0.75 -35.04 2.74
C ALA A 16 1.27 -35.58 4.08
N ALA A 17 2.46 -36.20 4.11
CA ALA A 17 3.05 -36.81 5.31
C ALA A 17 4.17 -35.98 5.95
N ALA A 18 4.51 -34.81 5.39
CA ALA A 18 5.43 -33.88 6.05
C ALA A 18 4.63 -33.02 7.04
N GLY A 19 4.59 -33.46 8.30
CA GLY A 19 4.03 -32.66 9.39
C GLY A 19 4.63 -31.24 9.43
N PRO A 20 3.93 -30.27 10.04
CA PRO A 20 4.33 -28.88 10.01
C PRO A 20 5.78 -28.72 10.47
N TYR A 21 6.55 -27.92 9.73
CA TYR A 21 7.93 -27.57 10.08
C TYR A 21 7.94 -26.93 11.47
N ARG A 22 8.40 -27.68 12.47
CA ARG A 22 8.57 -27.19 13.82
C ARG A 22 9.82 -26.31 13.84
N PRO A 23 9.74 -25.00 14.13
CA PRO A 23 10.94 -24.25 14.46
C PRO A 23 11.59 -24.95 15.66
N GLY A 24 12.85 -25.38 15.51
CA GLY A 24 13.53 -26.12 16.55
C GLY A 24 13.48 -25.33 17.86
N LYS A 25 13.23 -26.01 19.00
CA LYS A 25 13.18 -25.42 20.36
C LYS A 25 14.33 -24.43 20.62
N MET A 26 15.46 -24.65 19.94
CA MET A 26 16.65 -23.81 19.91
C MET A 26 16.42 -22.38 19.42
N LYS A 27 15.58 -22.12 18.41
CA LYS A 27 15.27 -20.75 17.93
C LYS A 27 14.48 -19.95 18.96
N LEU A 28 13.54 -20.60 19.65
CA LEU A 28 12.71 -19.97 20.70
C LEU A 28 13.56 -19.64 21.93
N LEU A 29 14.38 -20.59 22.38
CA LEU A 29 15.36 -20.39 23.45
C LEU A 29 16.36 -19.29 23.11
N TYR A 30 16.86 -19.25 21.87
CA TYR A 30 17.79 -18.23 21.39
C TYR A 30 17.16 -16.84 21.39
N HIS A 31 15.92 -16.70 20.93
CA HIS A 31 15.18 -15.44 20.95
C HIS A 31 14.92 -14.96 22.39
N HIS A 32 14.55 -15.86 23.29
CA HIS A 32 14.29 -15.54 24.69
C HIS A 32 15.58 -15.18 25.45
N ALA A 33 16.69 -15.88 25.18
CA ALA A 33 18.00 -15.61 25.76
C ALA A 33 18.57 -14.26 25.29
N ILE A 34 18.42 -13.90 24.01
CA ILE A 34 18.89 -12.60 23.49
C ILE A 34 18.02 -11.46 24.00
N SER A 35 16.70 -11.64 24.03
CA SER A 35 15.77 -10.60 24.48
C SER A 35 15.93 -10.28 25.97
N ASN A 36 16.38 -11.26 26.76
CA ASN A 36 16.64 -11.11 28.19
C ASN A 36 18.14 -11.07 28.53
N ALA A 37 19.04 -11.02 27.54
CA ALA A 37 20.49 -11.02 27.74
C ALA A 37 20.98 -9.97 28.75
N PRO A 38 20.51 -8.70 28.75
CA PRO A 38 20.95 -7.74 29.77
C PRO A 38 20.51 -8.14 31.19
N TYR A 39 19.32 -8.73 31.36
CA TYR A 39 18.84 -9.20 32.65
C TYR A 39 19.59 -10.46 33.13
N LEU A 40 19.90 -11.38 32.21
CA LEU A 40 20.69 -12.58 32.52
C LEU A 40 22.14 -12.23 32.90
N MET A 41 22.74 -11.23 32.24
CA MET A 41 24.06 -10.72 32.62
C MET A 41 24.06 -10.02 33.99
N LEU A 42 23.03 -9.22 34.29
CA LEU A 42 22.87 -8.62 35.62
C LEU A 42 22.64 -9.67 36.71
N ALA A 43 21.81 -10.69 36.44
CA ALA A 43 21.55 -11.78 37.36
C ALA A 43 22.80 -12.63 37.61
N ALA A 44 23.59 -12.92 36.57
CA ALA A 44 24.87 -13.62 36.70
C ALA A 44 25.90 -12.80 37.51
N ALA A 45 25.96 -11.49 37.29
CA ALA A 45 26.80 -10.59 38.08
C ALA A 45 26.37 -10.57 39.56
N ALA A 46 25.07 -10.45 39.84
CA ALA A 46 24.52 -10.47 41.19
C ALA A 46 24.75 -11.83 41.88
N ALA A 47 24.57 -12.95 41.16
CA ALA A 47 24.84 -14.29 41.68
C ALA A 47 26.32 -14.50 41.99
N ALA A 48 27.24 -14.01 41.15
CA ALA A 48 28.67 -14.08 41.40
C ALA A 48 29.09 -13.27 42.65
N VAL A 49 28.47 -12.10 42.87
CA VAL A 49 28.67 -11.29 44.08
C VAL A 49 28.10 -12.01 45.31
N ALA A 50 26.88 -12.54 45.23
CA ALA A 50 26.22 -13.24 46.35
C ALA A 50 26.96 -14.53 46.76
N LEU A 51 27.42 -15.33 45.80
CA LEU A 51 28.14 -16.59 46.05
C LEU A 51 29.53 -16.36 46.68
N ARG A 52 30.15 -15.20 46.43
CA ARG A 52 31.40 -14.79 47.10
C ARG A 52 31.12 -14.17 48.46
N ALA A 53 30.06 -13.38 48.60
CA ALA A 53 29.63 -12.84 49.88
C ALA A 53 29.26 -13.95 50.88
N SER A 54 28.67 -15.05 50.41
CA SER A 54 28.33 -16.21 51.25
C SER A 54 29.54 -17.03 51.71
N ARG A 55 30.75 -16.75 51.23
CA ARG A 55 32.01 -17.40 51.65
C ARG A 55 32.82 -16.56 52.64
N LEU A 56 32.32 -15.39 53.03
CA LEU A 56 32.92 -14.55 54.08
C LEU A 56 32.65 -15.16 55.46
N ALA A 57 33.69 -15.35 56.26
CA ALA A 57 33.55 -15.79 57.64
C ALA A 57 33.22 -14.57 58.55
N PRO A 58 32.56 -14.74 59.71
CA PRO A 58 32.12 -13.62 60.57
C PRO A 58 33.24 -12.84 61.29
N ALA A 59 34.50 -13.00 60.90
CA ALA A 59 35.65 -12.39 61.57
C ALA A 59 36.53 -11.51 60.66
N ASP A 60 36.08 -11.17 59.44
CA ASP A 60 36.94 -10.49 58.46
C ASP A 60 36.84 -8.96 58.45
N ASP A 61 38.04 -8.38 58.55
CA ASP A 61 38.39 -6.98 58.68
C ASP A 61 37.96 -6.11 57.47
N LEU A 62 37.87 -4.79 57.67
CA LEU A 62 37.54 -3.80 56.62
C LEU A 62 38.48 -3.91 55.39
N ALA A 63 39.69 -4.43 55.61
CA ALA A 63 40.70 -4.71 54.59
C ALA A 63 40.26 -5.80 53.60
N THR A 64 39.69 -6.91 54.09
CA THR A 64 39.23 -8.05 53.27
C THR A 64 38.07 -7.63 52.36
N ALA A 65 37.15 -6.81 52.89
CA ALA A 65 36.05 -6.23 52.11
C ALA A 65 36.56 -5.28 51.01
N ARG A 66 37.61 -4.48 51.31
CA ARG A 66 38.22 -3.53 50.37
C ARG A 66 38.99 -4.25 49.25
N GLU A 67 39.65 -5.35 49.57
CA GLU A 67 40.36 -6.21 48.61
C GLU A 67 39.38 -6.97 47.69
N LEU A 68 38.27 -7.47 48.25
CA LEU A 68 37.16 -8.04 47.47
C LEU A 68 36.55 -7.01 46.52
N LEU A 69 36.33 -5.77 46.97
CA LEU A 69 35.81 -4.71 46.12
C LEU A 69 36.81 -4.36 45.01
N ALA A 70 38.09 -4.18 45.33
CA ALA A 70 39.14 -3.86 44.36
C ALA A 70 39.32 -4.97 43.31
N THR A 71 39.21 -6.24 43.70
CA THR A 71 39.39 -7.39 42.80
C THR A 71 38.19 -7.60 41.88
N ASN A 72 36.97 -7.31 42.34
CA ASN A 72 35.74 -7.49 41.55
C ASN A 72 35.32 -6.24 40.77
N LEU A 73 35.84 -5.06 41.12
CA LEU A 73 35.53 -3.79 40.44
C LEU A 73 35.82 -3.84 38.93
N PRO A 74 36.96 -4.37 38.44
CA PRO A 74 37.22 -4.49 37.00
C PRO A 74 36.21 -5.38 36.29
N LEU A 75 35.80 -6.49 36.92
CA LEU A 75 34.81 -7.41 36.37
C LEU A 75 33.41 -6.76 36.32
N ALA A 76 33.01 -6.05 37.38
CA ALA A 76 31.75 -5.32 37.42
C ALA A 76 31.69 -4.21 36.35
N VAL A 77 32.79 -3.46 36.19
CA VAL A 77 32.90 -2.44 35.13
C VAL A 77 32.85 -3.07 33.74
N ALA A 78 33.54 -4.19 33.52
CA ALA A 78 33.52 -4.92 32.24
C ALA A 78 32.11 -5.45 31.91
N LEU A 79 31.40 -6.01 32.89
CA LEU A 79 30.02 -6.49 32.71
C LEU A 79 29.05 -5.34 32.45
N LEU A 80 29.19 -4.20 33.14
CA LEU A 80 28.38 -3.01 32.88
C LEU A 80 28.66 -2.45 31.48
N ALA A 81 29.92 -2.35 31.07
CA ALA A 81 30.30 -1.91 29.73
C ALA A 81 29.73 -2.85 28.66
N ALA A 82 29.84 -4.17 28.85
CA ALA A 82 29.23 -5.16 27.97
C ALA A 82 27.70 -5.02 27.90
N ALA A 83 27.04 -4.82 29.03
CA ALA A 83 25.60 -4.59 29.09
C ALA A 83 25.19 -3.31 28.34
N VAL A 84 25.94 -2.22 28.49
CA VAL A 84 25.70 -0.96 27.76
C VAL A 84 25.92 -1.14 26.25
N VAL A 85 26.99 -1.85 25.84
CA VAL A 85 27.26 -2.15 24.42
C VAL A 85 26.14 -3.02 23.84
N LEU A 86 25.71 -4.06 24.55
CA LEU A 86 24.62 -4.94 24.11
C LEU A 86 23.28 -4.22 24.08
N ALA A 87 22.97 -3.41 25.08
CA ALA A 87 21.76 -2.58 25.09
C ALA A 87 21.78 -1.56 23.94
N THR A 88 22.92 -0.92 23.68
CA THR A 88 23.09 0.02 22.57
C THR A 88 22.94 -0.69 21.23
N ALA A 89 23.61 -1.83 21.04
CA ALA A 89 23.50 -2.64 19.84
C ALA A 89 22.07 -3.15 19.61
N TYR A 90 21.37 -3.57 20.67
CA TYR A 90 19.96 -3.97 20.63
C TYR A 90 19.07 -2.80 20.21
N LEU A 91 19.21 -1.63 20.85
CA LEU A 91 18.45 -0.43 20.52
C LEU A 91 18.73 0.07 19.09
N MET A 92 19.98 -0.05 18.62
CA MET A 92 20.36 0.32 17.25
C MET A 92 19.88 -0.66 16.18
N ARG A 93 19.73 -1.94 16.53
CA ARG A 93 19.21 -3.01 15.64
C ARG A 93 17.70 -3.07 15.59
N ARG A 94 17.00 -2.47 16.57
CA ARG A 94 15.54 -2.49 16.61
C ARG A 94 14.98 -1.71 15.41
N PRO A 95 14.08 -2.31 14.60
CA PRO A 95 13.47 -1.59 13.49
C PRO A 95 12.72 -0.37 14.01
N ARG A 96 12.91 0.75 13.31
CA ARG A 96 12.24 2.00 13.65
C ARG A 96 10.78 1.91 13.24
N PRO A 97 9.86 2.44 14.06
CA PRO A 97 8.48 2.52 13.64
C PRO A 97 8.38 3.44 12.42
N VAL A 98 7.61 2.99 11.43
CA VAL A 98 7.24 3.79 10.26
C VAL A 98 5.79 4.16 10.40
N TYR A 99 5.54 5.44 10.21
CA TYR A 99 4.23 6.04 10.33
C TYR A 99 3.74 6.49 8.97
N LEU A 100 2.46 6.25 8.69
CA LEU A 100 1.75 6.98 7.65
C LEU A 100 1.28 8.28 8.29
N LEU A 101 1.88 9.39 7.86
CA LEU A 101 1.60 10.73 8.36
C LEU A 101 0.27 11.22 7.80
N ASP A 102 0.13 11.17 6.48
CA ASP A 102 -1.11 11.43 5.78
C ASP A 102 -1.05 10.97 4.33
N PHE A 103 -2.17 11.01 3.63
CA PHE A 103 -2.27 10.77 2.20
C PHE A 103 -3.33 11.66 1.56
N ALA A 104 -3.25 11.84 0.24
CA ALA A 104 -4.27 12.53 -0.53
C ALA A 104 -4.49 11.80 -1.86
N CYS A 105 -5.73 11.78 -2.32
CA CYS A 105 -6.10 11.23 -3.62
C CYS A 105 -6.49 12.37 -4.57
N TYR A 106 -6.07 12.27 -5.82
CA TYR A 106 -6.44 13.24 -6.84
C TYR A 106 -7.92 13.08 -7.23
N LYS A 107 -8.68 14.17 -7.18
CA LYS A 107 -10.06 14.25 -7.68
C LYS A 107 -10.05 15.04 -8.98
N PRO A 108 -10.22 14.41 -10.16
CA PRO A 108 -10.25 15.14 -11.43
C PRO A 108 -11.44 16.11 -11.51
N GLY A 109 -11.29 17.16 -12.30
CA GLY A 109 -12.32 18.17 -12.54
C GLY A 109 -13.52 17.64 -13.34
N PRO A 110 -14.62 18.42 -13.42
CA PRO A 110 -15.85 18.04 -14.13
C PRO A 110 -15.63 17.74 -15.62
N GLU A 111 -14.64 18.37 -16.25
CA GLU A 111 -14.24 18.16 -17.64
C GLU A 111 -13.75 16.72 -17.93
N HIS A 112 -13.37 15.98 -16.90
CA HIS A 112 -12.92 14.59 -17.00
C HIS A 112 -14.05 13.58 -16.74
N VAL A 113 -15.24 14.03 -16.34
CA VAL A 113 -16.36 13.14 -15.96
C VAL A 113 -16.95 12.46 -17.19
N VAL A 114 -17.14 11.15 -17.08
CA VAL A 114 -17.64 10.29 -18.15
C VAL A 114 -18.77 9.42 -17.64
N THR A 115 -19.92 9.60 -18.30
CA THR A 115 -21.06 8.68 -18.24
C THR A 115 -20.84 7.49 -19.17
N ARG A 116 -21.57 6.40 -18.96
CA ARG A 116 -21.54 5.22 -19.84
C ARG A 116 -21.99 5.59 -21.25
N GLU A 117 -22.94 6.51 -21.38
CA GLU A 117 -23.45 7.05 -22.63
C GLU A 117 -22.37 7.81 -23.38
N THR A 118 -21.67 8.74 -22.71
CA THR A 118 -20.54 9.48 -23.28
C THR A 118 -19.42 8.52 -23.70
N PHE A 119 -19.09 7.52 -22.87
CA PHE A 119 -18.10 6.49 -23.23
C PHE A 119 -18.48 5.75 -24.52
N MET A 120 -19.75 5.33 -24.63
CA MET A 120 -20.23 4.60 -25.81
C MET A 120 -20.27 5.49 -27.05
N ALA A 121 -20.67 6.76 -26.91
CA ALA A 121 -20.66 7.73 -27.98
C ALA A 121 -19.24 7.98 -28.50
N GLN A 122 -18.26 8.20 -27.62
CA GLN A 122 -16.86 8.40 -28.00
C GLN A 122 -16.25 7.14 -28.62
N SER A 123 -16.54 5.96 -28.06
CA SER A 123 -16.11 4.67 -28.64
C SER A 123 -16.66 4.47 -30.05
N ALA A 124 -17.92 4.84 -30.31
CA ALA A 124 -18.49 4.76 -31.65
C ALA A 124 -17.86 5.79 -32.61
N ALA A 125 -17.70 7.04 -32.15
CA ALA A 125 -17.12 8.14 -32.93
C ALA A 125 -15.64 7.90 -33.30
N ALA A 126 -14.92 7.12 -32.50
CA ALA A 126 -13.55 6.72 -32.78
C ALA A 126 -13.37 5.91 -34.08
N GLY A 127 -14.43 5.28 -34.59
CA GLY A 127 -14.41 4.53 -35.86
C GLY A 127 -13.58 3.24 -35.87
N ALA A 128 -12.99 2.84 -34.74
CA ALA A 128 -12.07 1.70 -34.64
C ALA A 128 -12.75 0.36 -34.28
N PHE A 129 -13.99 0.41 -33.78
CA PHE A 129 -14.67 -0.77 -33.21
C PHE A 129 -15.83 -1.26 -34.09
N THR A 130 -15.93 -2.59 -34.23
CA THR A 130 -17.08 -3.23 -34.87
C THR A 130 -18.33 -3.13 -33.98
N GLY A 131 -19.51 -3.33 -34.58
CA GLY A 131 -20.78 -3.36 -33.83
C GLY A 131 -20.76 -4.38 -32.68
N ASP A 132 -20.18 -5.56 -32.90
CA ASP A 132 -20.00 -6.60 -31.88
C ASP A 132 -19.10 -6.15 -30.72
N SER A 133 -18.01 -5.44 -31.01
CA SER A 133 -17.10 -4.90 -29.99
C SER A 133 -17.77 -3.79 -29.19
N LEU A 134 -18.55 -2.92 -29.83
CA LEU A 134 -19.35 -1.90 -29.14
C LEU A 134 -20.43 -2.52 -28.25
N ALA A 135 -21.13 -3.55 -28.73
CA ALA A 135 -22.10 -4.30 -27.92
C ALA A 135 -21.44 -5.00 -26.73
N PHE A 136 -20.23 -5.55 -26.92
CA PHE A 136 -19.45 -6.16 -25.86
C PHE A 136 -19.00 -5.13 -24.80
N GLN A 137 -18.47 -3.98 -25.23
CA GLN A 137 -18.10 -2.88 -24.33
C GLN A 137 -19.31 -2.41 -23.52
N ARG A 138 -20.46 -2.20 -24.17
CA ARG A 138 -21.73 -1.86 -23.50
C ARG A 138 -22.05 -2.86 -22.40
N LYS A 139 -22.07 -4.15 -22.72
CA LYS A 139 -22.38 -5.22 -21.75
C LYS A 139 -21.42 -5.22 -20.54
N ILE A 140 -20.15 -4.86 -20.73
CA ILE A 140 -19.21 -4.71 -19.62
C ILE A 140 -19.60 -3.53 -18.75
N LEU A 141 -19.84 -2.35 -19.34
CA LEU A 141 -20.23 -1.15 -18.59
C LEU A 141 -21.47 -1.41 -17.73
N GLU A 142 -22.49 -2.06 -18.29
CA GLU A 142 -23.75 -2.39 -17.60
C GLU A 142 -23.57 -3.34 -16.40
N ARG A 143 -22.47 -4.12 -16.37
CA ARG A 143 -22.23 -5.19 -15.37
C ARG A 143 -21.01 -4.96 -14.49
N SER A 144 -20.22 -3.93 -14.79
CA SER A 144 -18.94 -3.64 -14.14
C SER A 144 -19.09 -3.05 -12.73
N GLY A 145 -20.29 -2.54 -12.40
CA GLY A 145 -20.53 -1.82 -11.16
C GLY A 145 -19.97 -0.39 -11.15
N LEU A 146 -19.45 0.11 -12.28
CA LEU A 146 -19.05 1.51 -12.45
C LEU A 146 -20.28 2.41 -12.52
N GLY A 147 -20.26 3.53 -11.82
CA GLY A 147 -21.29 4.56 -11.87
C GLY A 147 -21.15 5.52 -13.05
N GLN A 148 -22.00 6.54 -13.09
CA GLN A 148 -22.06 7.54 -14.19
C GLN A 148 -21.07 8.70 -14.04
N GLY A 149 -20.25 8.71 -12.98
CA GLY A 149 -19.38 9.84 -12.61
C GLY A 149 -17.88 9.53 -12.62
N THR A 150 -17.45 8.55 -13.42
CA THR A 150 -16.03 8.12 -13.47
C THR A 150 -15.17 9.01 -14.36
N TYR A 151 -13.84 8.89 -14.31
CA TYR A 151 -12.94 9.87 -14.96
C TYR A 151 -12.04 9.30 -16.06
N PHE A 152 -11.90 10.05 -17.16
CA PHE A 152 -10.95 9.78 -18.25
C PHE A 152 -10.11 11.01 -18.61
N PRO A 153 -8.88 10.81 -19.12
CA PRO A 153 -8.08 11.92 -19.62
C PRO A 153 -8.74 12.54 -20.84
N ALA A 154 -8.60 13.86 -20.98
CA ALA A 154 -9.17 14.61 -22.10
C ALA A 154 -8.75 14.03 -23.46
N ALA A 155 -7.53 13.49 -23.57
CA ALA A 155 -7.02 12.93 -24.80
C ALA A 155 -7.81 11.73 -25.36
N VAL A 156 -8.49 10.99 -24.48
CA VAL A 156 -9.38 9.89 -24.84
C VAL A 156 -10.80 10.39 -25.11
N LEU A 157 -11.19 11.52 -24.53
CA LEU A 157 -12.55 12.10 -24.66
C LEU A 157 -12.72 13.06 -25.83
N ASN A 158 -11.61 13.60 -26.37
CA ASN A 158 -11.65 14.49 -27.51
C ASN A 158 -12.21 13.79 -28.75
N SER A 159 -12.83 14.56 -29.66
CA SER A 159 -13.30 14.09 -30.95
C SER A 159 -12.67 14.96 -32.06
N PRO A 160 -11.70 14.45 -32.84
CA PRO A 160 -11.11 13.11 -32.74
C PRO A 160 -10.23 12.92 -31.49
N PRO A 161 -10.06 11.69 -30.98
CA PRO A 161 -9.12 11.40 -29.89
C PRO A 161 -7.69 11.74 -30.29
N ASN A 162 -6.89 12.23 -29.35
CA ASN A 162 -5.50 12.64 -29.58
C ASN A 162 -4.51 12.05 -28.55
N PRO A 163 -4.51 10.72 -28.32
CA PRO A 163 -3.55 10.09 -27.42
C PRO A 163 -2.13 10.27 -27.96
N CYS A 164 -1.30 10.98 -27.21
CA CYS A 164 0.11 11.17 -27.55
C CYS A 164 0.95 11.36 -26.30
N MET A 165 2.27 11.32 -26.46
CA MET A 165 3.21 11.50 -25.34
C MET A 165 3.03 12.82 -24.60
N ALA A 166 2.65 13.90 -25.29
CA ALA A 166 2.41 15.19 -24.66
C ALA A 166 1.18 15.16 -23.74
N GLU A 167 0.08 14.57 -24.21
CA GLU A 167 -1.13 14.42 -23.40
C GLU A 167 -0.94 13.43 -22.24
N ALA A 168 -0.20 12.35 -22.45
CA ALA A 168 0.12 11.41 -21.38
C ALA A 168 0.97 12.06 -20.29
N ARG A 169 1.94 12.91 -20.66
CA ARG A 169 2.68 13.73 -19.69
C ARG A 169 1.75 14.69 -18.96
N ARG A 170 0.81 15.33 -19.65
CA ARG A 170 -0.17 16.25 -19.04
C ARG A 170 -1.04 15.53 -18.01
N GLU A 171 -1.60 14.36 -18.35
CA GLU A 171 -2.35 13.52 -17.38
C GLU A 171 -1.47 13.17 -16.18
N ALA A 172 -0.23 12.72 -16.41
CA ALA A 172 0.69 12.36 -15.35
C ALA A 172 0.98 13.55 -14.41
N GLU A 173 1.28 14.73 -14.95
CA GLU A 173 1.54 15.95 -14.18
C GLU A 173 0.33 16.38 -13.36
N GLN A 174 -0.86 16.40 -13.97
CA GLN A 174 -2.10 16.77 -13.29
C GLN A 174 -2.38 15.86 -12.09
N VAL A 175 -2.37 14.54 -12.32
CA VAL A 175 -2.68 13.55 -11.28
C VAL A 175 -1.60 13.54 -10.18
N MET A 176 -0.33 13.48 -10.59
CA MET A 176 0.80 13.38 -9.67
C MET A 176 0.97 14.63 -8.84
N PHE A 177 1.01 15.82 -9.45
CA PHE A 177 1.22 17.06 -8.73
C PHE A 177 -0.01 17.44 -7.91
N GLY A 178 -1.23 17.25 -8.44
CA GLY A 178 -2.45 17.51 -7.68
C GLY A 178 -2.54 16.68 -6.39
N ALA A 179 -2.17 15.39 -6.43
CA ALA A 179 -2.12 14.56 -5.23
C ALA A 179 -1.01 14.99 -4.26
N ILE A 180 0.19 15.32 -4.76
CA ILE A 180 1.32 15.75 -3.92
C ILE A 180 1.00 17.09 -3.25
N ASP A 181 0.48 18.07 -4.00
CA ASP A 181 0.11 19.38 -3.47
C ASP A 181 -0.90 19.25 -2.34
N ALA A 182 -1.90 18.38 -2.50
CA ALA A 182 -2.90 18.12 -1.48
C ALA A 182 -2.29 17.54 -0.20
N VAL A 183 -1.42 16.52 -0.28
CA VAL A 183 -0.83 15.91 0.93
C VAL A 183 0.19 16.83 1.60
N LEU A 184 0.97 17.61 0.84
CA LEU A 184 1.90 18.58 1.42
C LEU A 184 1.16 19.73 2.09
N ALA A 185 0.07 20.21 1.50
CA ALA A 185 -0.77 21.23 2.12
C ALA A 185 -1.47 20.71 3.39
N LYS A 186 -1.94 19.44 3.38
CA LYS A 186 -2.57 18.81 4.56
C LYS A 186 -1.60 18.63 5.73
N THR A 187 -0.34 18.30 5.44
CA THR A 187 0.66 17.97 6.47
C THR A 187 1.55 19.14 6.86
N GLY A 188 1.64 20.18 6.04
CA GLY A 188 2.60 21.28 6.20
C GLY A 188 4.06 20.88 5.98
N VAL A 189 4.32 19.64 5.53
CA VAL A 189 5.68 19.17 5.26
C VAL A 189 6.23 19.90 4.04
N ARG A 190 7.39 20.53 4.21
CA ARG A 190 8.06 21.21 3.10
C ARG A 190 8.66 20.16 2.17
N ALA A 191 8.48 20.33 0.86
CA ALA A 191 9.05 19.41 -0.12
C ALA A 191 10.55 19.14 0.09
N ARG A 192 11.34 20.17 0.45
CA ARG A 192 12.78 20.05 0.74
C ARG A 192 13.14 19.05 1.86
N ASP A 193 12.21 18.78 2.77
CA ASP A 193 12.42 17.87 3.90
C ASP A 193 12.19 16.40 3.54
N ILE A 194 11.66 16.13 2.33
CA ILE A 194 11.44 14.79 1.79
C ILE A 194 12.78 14.19 1.37
N GLY A 195 13.06 13.01 1.91
CA GLY A 195 14.35 12.33 1.68
C GLY A 195 14.28 11.11 0.77
N VAL A 196 13.09 10.57 0.57
CA VAL A 196 12.84 9.41 -0.28
C VAL A 196 11.60 9.70 -1.13
N VAL A 197 11.67 9.39 -2.42
CA VAL A 197 10.54 9.46 -3.35
C VAL A 197 10.40 8.11 -4.05
N VAL A 198 9.24 7.47 -3.94
CA VAL A 198 8.91 6.25 -4.67
C VAL A 198 7.68 6.54 -5.52
N VAL A 199 7.82 6.46 -6.84
CA VAL A 199 6.69 6.60 -7.77
C VAL A 199 6.39 5.25 -8.37
N ASN A 200 5.12 4.89 -8.47
CA ASN A 200 4.69 3.76 -9.28
C ASN A 200 3.62 4.18 -10.29
N CYS A 201 3.85 3.75 -11.54
CA CYS A 201 2.89 3.81 -12.63
C CYS A 201 3.19 2.65 -13.57
N SER A 202 2.20 1.80 -13.84
CA SER A 202 2.46 0.56 -14.57
C SER A 202 2.67 0.81 -16.06
N LEU A 203 1.85 1.68 -16.65
CA LEU A 203 1.72 1.78 -18.10
C LEU A 203 2.31 3.05 -18.71
N PHE A 204 2.83 3.98 -17.90
CA PHE A 204 3.51 5.18 -18.38
C PHE A 204 4.82 5.42 -17.64
N ASN A 205 5.93 5.14 -18.30
CA ASN A 205 7.28 5.25 -17.76
C ASN A 205 8.18 6.02 -18.73
N PRO A 206 8.05 7.37 -18.81
CA PRO A 206 8.80 8.19 -19.75
C PRO A 206 10.27 8.35 -19.33
N THR A 207 11.06 8.90 -20.26
CA THR A 207 12.39 9.47 -19.98
C THR A 207 12.31 11.00 -20.16
N PRO A 208 12.71 11.81 -19.15
CA PRO A 208 13.07 11.46 -17.77
C PRO A 208 11.91 10.79 -16.99
N SER A 209 12.24 10.05 -15.92
CA SER A 209 11.25 9.31 -15.11
C SER A 209 10.27 10.23 -14.39
N LEU A 210 9.11 9.67 -13.98
CA LEU A 210 8.12 10.41 -13.18
C LEU A 210 8.71 10.89 -11.85
N SER A 211 9.55 10.06 -11.21
CA SER A 211 10.28 10.47 -10.01
C SER A 211 11.21 11.67 -10.25
N ALA A 212 11.87 11.75 -11.41
CA ALA A 212 12.70 12.90 -11.77
C ALA A 212 11.86 14.16 -12.04
N MET A 213 10.66 14.00 -12.62
CA MET A 213 9.70 15.09 -12.78
C MET A 213 9.30 15.69 -11.42
N ILE A 214 9.01 14.86 -10.42
CA ILE A 214 8.74 15.33 -9.04
C ILE A 214 9.92 16.10 -8.46
N VAL A 215 11.13 15.55 -8.54
CA VAL A 215 12.35 16.20 -8.02
C VAL A 215 12.52 17.60 -8.62
N ASN A 216 12.36 17.70 -9.94
CA ASN A 216 12.53 18.96 -10.64
C ASN A 216 11.38 19.94 -10.37
N HIS A 217 10.14 19.48 -10.29
CA HIS A 217 8.98 20.33 -10.05
C HIS A 217 9.01 20.95 -8.65
N TYR A 218 9.18 20.12 -7.62
CA TYR A 218 9.17 20.54 -6.22
C TYR A 218 10.50 21.03 -5.68
N LYS A 219 11.54 21.07 -6.53
CA LYS A 219 12.91 21.47 -6.15
C LYS A 219 13.40 20.71 -4.93
N LEU A 220 13.26 19.39 -4.97
CA LEU A 220 13.71 18.51 -3.90
C LEU A 220 15.25 18.60 -3.76
N ARG A 221 15.73 18.26 -2.57
CA ARG A 221 17.17 18.27 -2.24
C ARG A 221 17.96 17.34 -3.18
N GLY A 222 19.19 17.72 -3.51
CA GLY A 222 20.04 16.97 -4.46
C GLY A 222 20.44 15.56 -3.99
N ASN A 223 20.28 15.24 -2.71
CA ASN A 223 20.54 13.91 -2.13
C ASN A 223 19.25 13.12 -1.83
N VAL A 224 18.13 13.46 -2.48
CA VAL A 224 16.89 12.67 -2.38
C VAL A 224 17.09 11.31 -3.06
N ALA A 225 16.69 10.23 -2.39
CA ALA A 225 16.70 8.91 -2.98
C ALA A 225 15.40 8.71 -3.78
N THR A 226 15.51 8.45 -5.08
CA THR A 226 14.33 8.32 -5.95
C THR A 226 14.23 6.96 -6.62
N TYR A 227 13.02 6.41 -6.64
CA TYR A 227 12.69 5.13 -7.27
C TYR A 227 11.45 5.29 -8.15
N ASN A 228 11.50 4.71 -9.35
CA ASN A 228 10.38 4.69 -10.29
C ASN A 228 10.06 3.24 -10.64
N LEU A 229 8.88 2.76 -10.23
CA LEU A 229 8.45 1.37 -10.38
C LEU A 229 7.40 1.26 -11.50
N GLY A 230 7.71 0.45 -12.51
CA GLY A 230 6.83 0.15 -13.65
C GLY A 230 6.49 -1.33 -13.76
N GLY A 231 5.43 -1.68 -14.50
CA GLY A 231 5.08 -3.07 -14.85
C GLY A 231 4.55 -3.96 -13.70
N MET A 232 4.34 -3.43 -12.49
CA MET A 232 3.91 -4.23 -11.33
C MET A 232 2.38 -4.37 -11.20
N GLY A 233 1.60 -3.60 -11.96
CA GLY A 233 0.14 -3.66 -11.98
C GLY A 233 -0.51 -3.11 -10.71
N CYS A 234 -1.74 -3.53 -10.42
CA CYS A 234 -2.54 -2.95 -9.34
C CYS A 234 -1.98 -3.19 -7.91
N SER A 235 -1.03 -4.12 -7.71
CA SER A 235 -0.35 -4.29 -6.41
C SER A 235 0.85 -3.36 -6.18
N ALA A 236 1.22 -2.56 -7.19
CA ALA A 236 2.38 -1.66 -7.13
C ALA A 236 2.32 -0.64 -5.98
N GLY A 237 1.10 -0.26 -5.56
CA GLY A 237 0.90 0.67 -4.45
C GLY A 237 1.49 0.13 -3.15
N LEU A 238 1.11 -1.10 -2.77
CA LEU A 238 1.60 -1.73 -1.54
C LEU A 238 3.08 -2.14 -1.63
N ILE A 239 3.56 -2.51 -2.82
CA ILE A 239 4.99 -2.75 -3.07
C ILE A 239 5.79 -1.47 -2.82
N SER A 240 5.27 -0.32 -3.26
CA SER A 240 5.91 0.99 -3.05
C SER A 240 5.93 1.38 -1.57
N ILE A 241 4.86 1.07 -0.83
CA ILE A 241 4.82 1.26 0.63
C ILE A 241 5.88 0.41 1.32
N ASP A 242 6.00 -0.87 0.95
CA ASP A 242 7.01 -1.73 1.57
C ASP A 242 8.44 -1.24 1.27
N LEU A 243 8.72 -0.86 0.01
CA LEU A 243 10.00 -0.28 -0.37
C LEU A 243 10.29 0.99 0.44
N ALA A 244 9.35 1.92 0.52
CA ALA A 244 9.51 3.15 1.29
C ALA A 244 9.75 2.87 2.78
N LYS A 245 9.06 1.88 3.35
CA LYS A 245 9.27 1.45 4.74
C LYS A 245 10.68 0.92 4.97
N GLN A 246 11.20 0.09 4.05
CA GLN A 246 12.57 -0.44 4.12
C GLN A 246 13.59 0.70 4.00
N LEU A 247 13.38 1.63 3.09
CA LEU A 247 14.24 2.82 2.93
C LEU A 247 14.22 3.69 4.19
N LEU A 248 13.07 3.84 4.86
CA LEU A 248 12.98 4.54 6.15
C LEU A 248 13.66 3.79 7.31
N GLN A 249 14.05 2.53 7.17
CA GLN A 249 14.93 1.88 8.16
C GLN A 249 16.37 2.38 8.04
N VAL A 250 16.79 2.73 6.82
CA VAL A 250 18.14 3.20 6.48
C VAL A 250 18.25 4.72 6.64
N HIS A 251 17.29 5.48 6.11
CA HIS A 251 17.27 6.94 6.16
C HIS A 251 16.63 7.46 7.46
N ARG A 252 17.45 7.81 8.44
CA ARG A 252 16.98 8.31 9.75
C ARG A 252 16.31 9.68 9.64
N ASN A 253 15.28 9.89 10.46
CA ASN A 253 14.59 11.17 10.65
C ASN A 253 14.12 11.81 9.32
N SER A 254 13.58 10.98 8.43
CA SER A 254 13.25 11.36 7.06
C SER A 254 11.77 11.18 6.77
N TYR A 255 11.29 11.91 5.76
CA TYR A 255 10.03 11.62 5.10
C TYR A 255 10.27 10.79 3.84
N ALA A 256 9.33 9.90 3.54
CA ALA A 256 9.22 9.22 2.26
C ALA A 256 7.89 9.57 1.60
N LEU A 257 7.95 10.11 0.39
CA LEU A 257 6.79 10.38 -0.45
C LEU A 257 6.60 9.20 -1.40
N VAL A 258 5.47 8.52 -1.29
CA VAL A 258 5.05 7.48 -2.23
C VAL A 258 3.95 8.05 -3.11
N VAL A 259 4.11 7.95 -4.43
CA VAL A 259 3.09 8.35 -5.40
C VAL A 259 2.66 7.10 -6.17
N SER A 260 1.35 6.85 -6.17
CA SER A 260 0.72 5.76 -6.90
C SER A 260 -0.24 6.37 -7.90
N MET A 261 -0.05 6.13 -9.19
CA MET A 261 -0.94 6.68 -10.22
C MET A 261 -1.11 5.72 -11.39
N GLU A 262 -2.24 5.84 -12.07
CA GLU A 262 -2.47 5.18 -13.35
C GLU A 262 -2.59 6.22 -14.46
N ASN A 263 -1.93 5.96 -15.59
CA ASN A 263 -1.99 6.81 -16.76
C ASN A 263 -2.54 5.99 -17.92
N ILE A 264 -3.74 6.36 -18.35
CA ILE A 264 -4.48 5.56 -19.33
C ILE A 264 -4.44 6.16 -20.74
N THR A 265 -3.90 7.38 -20.91
CA THR A 265 -3.88 8.10 -22.20
C THR A 265 -3.31 7.27 -23.35
N LEU A 266 -2.16 6.61 -23.17
CA LEU A 266 -1.48 5.87 -24.25
C LEU A 266 -1.86 4.39 -24.33
N ASN A 267 -2.68 3.91 -23.40
CA ASN A 267 -2.94 2.48 -23.23
C ASN A 267 -4.35 2.07 -23.68
N TRP A 268 -5.03 2.98 -24.39
CA TRP A 268 -6.30 2.67 -25.02
C TRP A 268 -6.12 1.62 -26.12
N TYR A 269 -6.86 0.52 -26.03
CA TYR A 269 -6.82 -0.54 -27.03
C TYR A 269 -7.75 -0.20 -28.21
N TRP A 270 -7.18 -0.09 -29.41
CA TRP A 270 -7.89 0.28 -30.65
C TRP A 270 -8.39 -0.93 -31.47
N GLY A 271 -8.17 -2.15 -30.99
CA GLY A 271 -8.56 -3.37 -31.70
C GLY A 271 -9.91 -3.94 -31.26
N ASN A 272 -10.27 -5.08 -31.84
CA ASN A 272 -11.58 -5.73 -31.64
C ASN A 272 -11.49 -7.07 -30.87
N ASN A 273 -10.36 -7.36 -30.22
CA ASN A 273 -10.25 -8.53 -29.35
C ASN A 273 -10.99 -8.28 -28.02
N ARG A 274 -12.04 -9.06 -27.76
CA ARG A 274 -12.89 -8.93 -26.56
C ARG A 274 -12.11 -8.98 -25.25
N SER A 275 -11.12 -9.87 -25.09
CA SER A 275 -10.39 -9.96 -23.82
C SER A 275 -9.56 -8.70 -23.51
N MET A 276 -9.11 -8.01 -24.55
CA MET A 276 -8.33 -6.77 -24.45
C MET A 276 -9.22 -5.53 -24.29
N LEU A 277 -10.48 -5.56 -24.73
CA LEU A 277 -11.42 -4.45 -24.56
C LEU A 277 -11.87 -4.23 -23.11
N VAL A 278 -11.70 -5.23 -22.24
CA VAL A 278 -12.06 -5.13 -20.83
C VAL A 278 -11.29 -4.01 -20.13
N SER A 279 -10.02 -3.79 -20.48
CA SER A 279 -9.20 -2.73 -19.86
C SER A 279 -9.75 -1.34 -20.17
N ASN A 280 -10.16 -1.08 -21.41
CA ASN A 280 -10.77 0.21 -21.80
C ASN A 280 -12.03 0.51 -20.97
N CYS A 281 -12.81 -0.53 -20.64
CA CYS A 281 -14.07 -0.36 -19.92
C CYS A 281 -13.86 -0.11 -18.42
N LEU A 282 -12.83 -0.71 -17.80
CA LEU A 282 -12.67 -0.72 -16.34
C LEU A 282 -11.72 0.36 -15.79
N PHE A 283 -10.61 0.62 -16.50
CA PHE A 283 -9.59 1.52 -15.98
C PHE A 283 -10.03 2.98 -16.09
N ARG A 284 -9.67 3.76 -15.08
CA ARG A 284 -9.95 5.19 -14.98
C ARG A 284 -8.69 5.93 -14.54
N MET A 285 -8.63 7.21 -14.88
CA MET A 285 -7.53 8.07 -14.42
C MET A 285 -7.66 8.30 -12.91
N GLY A 286 -6.52 8.34 -12.21
CA GLY A 286 -6.51 8.58 -10.78
C GLY A 286 -5.12 8.38 -10.19
N GLY A 287 -4.96 8.85 -8.96
CA GLY A 287 -3.69 8.73 -8.25
C GLY A 287 -3.78 9.17 -6.81
N ALA A 288 -2.82 8.73 -6.02
CA ALA A 288 -2.68 9.07 -4.62
C ALA A 288 -1.22 9.36 -4.27
N ALA A 289 -1.02 10.34 -3.39
CA ALA A 289 0.25 10.66 -2.78
C ALA A 289 0.18 10.35 -1.28
N ILE A 290 1.21 9.67 -0.78
CA ILE A 290 1.25 9.11 0.56
C ILE A 290 2.55 9.55 1.22
N LEU A 291 2.43 10.14 2.41
CA LEU A 291 3.58 10.63 3.16
C LEU A 291 3.84 9.72 4.35
N LEU A 292 5.01 9.08 4.34
CA LEU A 292 5.50 8.21 5.40
C LEU A 292 6.63 8.90 6.18
N SER A 293 6.77 8.58 7.47
CA SER A 293 7.79 9.15 8.35
C SER A 293 8.34 8.10 9.32
N ASN A 294 9.60 8.25 9.72
CA ASN A 294 10.19 7.52 10.86
C ASN A 294 10.59 8.46 12.01
N ARG A 295 10.08 9.69 12.03
CA ARG A 295 10.39 10.68 13.07
C ARG A 295 9.60 10.40 14.34
N GLY A 296 10.22 10.55 15.50
CA GLY A 296 9.63 10.19 16.80
C GLY A 296 8.39 11.02 17.21
N GLY A 297 8.19 12.19 16.59
CA GLY A 297 7.06 13.09 16.84
C GLY A 297 5.84 12.87 15.92
N ASP A 298 5.99 12.16 14.81
CA ASP A 298 4.93 12.01 13.82
C ASP A 298 4.03 10.81 14.19
N ARG A 299 2.73 11.04 14.40
CA ARG A 299 1.77 10.00 14.84
C ARG A 299 0.40 10.14 14.17
N ALA A 300 0.19 9.45 13.05
CA ALA A 300 -1.15 9.30 12.47
C ALA A 300 -1.55 7.82 12.32
N TYR A 301 -0.72 7.04 11.63
CA TYR A 301 -0.91 5.59 11.48
C TYR A 301 0.42 4.87 11.68
N ARG A 302 0.42 3.65 12.22
CA ARG A 302 1.62 2.79 12.25
C ARG A 302 1.46 1.66 11.24
N CYS A 303 2.46 1.45 10.39
CA CYS A 303 2.52 0.24 9.56
C CYS A 303 2.71 -0.99 10.47
N VAL A 304 1.79 -1.93 10.39
CA VAL A 304 1.78 -3.23 11.05
C VAL A 304 1.98 -4.28 9.97
N PHE A 305 2.69 -5.34 10.33
CA PHE A 305 3.03 -6.42 9.42
C PHE A 305 2.06 -7.59 9.61
N GLN A 306 2.00 -8.46 8.61
CA GLN A 306 1.57 -9.83 8.84
C GLN A 306 2.61 -10.45 9.78
N GLU A 307 2.19 -10.76 11.01
CA GLU A 307 2.97 -11.51 11.98
C GLU A 307 2.43 -12.95 11.97
N GLU A 308 3.31 -13.95 12.12
CA GLU A 308 2.89 -15.31 12.44
C GLU A 308 2.01 -15.27 13.68
N ASP A 309 0.87 -15.95 13.65
CA ASP A 309 0.16 -16.28 14.87
C ASP A 309 1.02 -17.21 15.75
N ASP A 310 0.58 -17.47 16.99
CA ASP A 310 1.28 -18.37 17.91
C ASP A 310 1.45 -19.81 17.36
N ALA A 311 0.84 -20.12 16.20
CA ALA A 311 0.88 -21.41 15.50
C ALA A 311 1.71 -21.40 14.19
N GLY A 312 2.30 -20.26 13.79
CA GLY A 312 3.20 -20.17 12.62
C GLY A 312 2.52 -20.20 11.25
N GLY A 313 1.23 -19.89 11.17
CA GLY A 313 0.48 -19.93 9.91
C GLY A 313 0.58 -18.62 9.12
N ILE A 314 1.21 -18.65 7.93
CA ILE A 314 1.07 -17.57 6.93
C ILE A 314 0.58 -18.18 5.62
N GLY A 315 -0.63 -17.83 5.18
CA GLY A 315 -1.14 -18.26 3.87
C GLY A 315 -2.45 -17.57 3.48
N VAL A 316 -2.60 -17.32 2.18
CA VAL A 316 -3.88 -17.00 1.52
C VAL A 316 -3.91 -17.78 0.21
N ALA A 317 -4.81 -18.75 0.09
CA ALA A 317 -5.13 -19.43 -1.16
C ALA A 317 -6.39 -18.81 -1.76
N LEU A 318 -6.50 -18.75 -3.09
CA LEU A 318 -7.48 -17.88 -3.73
C LEU A 318 -8.23 -18.51 -4.90
N SER A 319 -9.54 -18.68 -4.69
CA SER A 319 -10.60 -18.92 -5.69
C SER A 319 -11.48 -17.66 -5.82
N LYS A 320 -12.50 -17.69 -6.69
CA LYS A 320 -13.55 -16.65 -6.82
C LYS A 320 -14.32 -16.39 -5.51
N ASP A 321 -14.12 -17.21 -4.50
CA ASP A 321 -14.80 -17.17 -3.21
C ASP A 321 -14.00 -16.42 -2.13
N LEU A 322 -13.00 -15.59 -2.48
CA LEU A 322 -12.16 -14.84 -1.51
C LEU A 322 -12.97 -14.22 -0.37
N MET A 323 -14.08 -13.57 -0.72
CA MET A 323 -14.96 -12.91 0.24
C MET A 323 -15.56 -13.92 1.22
N ALA A 324 -16.06 -15.06 0.72
CA ALA A 324 -16.63 -16.12 1.55
C ALA A 324 -15.54 -16.83 2.37
N ASN A 325 -14.38 -17.10 1.77
CA ASN A 325 -13.24 -17.77 2.38
C ASN A 325 -12.63 -16.96 3.53
N LEU A 326 -12.63 -15.63 3.43
CA LEU A 326 -12.16 -14.71 4.48
C LEU A 326 -13.29 -14.24 5.43
N GLY A 327 -14.53 -14.70 5.24
CA GLY A 327 -15.68 -14.26 6.05
C GLY A 327 -16.00 -12.77 5.93
N LEU A 328 -15.63 -12.12 4.82
CA LEU A 328 -15.82 -10.68 4.61
C LEU A 328 -17.28 -10.38 4.25
N GLY A 329 -18.02 -9.83 5.23
CA GLY A 329 -19.38 -9.32 5.00
C GLY A 329 -19.46 -8.05 4.13
N ALA A 330 -20.69 -7.65 3.79
CA ALA A 330 -20.97 -6.49 2.93
C ALA A 330 -20.35 -5.18 3.45
N TRP A 331 -20.31 -5.00 4.78
CA TRP A 331 -19.70 -3.83 5.41
C TRP A 331 -18.20 -3.70 5.11
N HIS A 332 -17.46 -4.82 5.08
CA HIS A 332 -16.02 -4.85 4.77
C HIS A 332 -15.75 -4.53 3.30
N MET A 333 -16.64 -4.96 2.41
CA MET A 333 -16.49 -4.77 0.96
C MET A 333 -17.06 -3.45 0.44
N GLU A 334 -17.82 -2.74 1.27
CA GLU A 334 -18.45 -1.48 0.91
C GLU A 334 -17.44 -0.43 0.41
N PRO A 335 -16.29 -0.19 1.07
CA PRO A 335 -15.31 0.78 0.57
C PRO A 335 -14.80 0.43 -0.84
N SER A 336 -14.46 -0.84 -1.09
CA SER A 336 -13.98 -1.30 -2.40
C SER A 336 -15.08 -1.18 -3.48
N ARG A 337 -16.32 -1.55 -3.15
CA ARG A 337 -17.45 -1.45 -4.09
C ARG A 337 -17.81 -0.01 -4.41
N MET A 338 -17.88 0.87 -3.40
CA MET A 338 -18.19 2.28 -3.61
C MET A 338 -17.06 2.98 -4.34
N THR A 339 -15.80 2.63 -4.04
CA THR A 339 -14.63 3.15 -4.77
C THR A 339 -14.68 2.77 -6.24
N LEU A 340 -14.94 1.50 -6.56
CA LEU A 340 -15.12 1.04 -7.93
C LEU A 340 -16.28 1.79 -8.61
N TYR A 341 -17.42 1.93 -7.93
CA TYR A 341 -18.57 2.66 -8.48
C TYR A 341 -18.24 4.12 -8.80
N ARG A 342 -17.58 4.84 -7.88
CA ARG A 342 -17.38 6.28 -7.99
C ARG A 342 -16.18 6.68 -8.84
N TRP A 343 -15.08 5.95 -8.70
CA TRP A 343 -13.78 6.29 -9.28
C TRP A 343 -13.34 5.33 -10.37
N GLY A 344 -13.98 4.15 -10.45
CA GLY A 344 -13.52 3.04 -11.28
C GLY A 344 -12.22 2.42 -10.79
N ASN A 345 -11.62 1.60 -11.66
CA ASN A 345 -10.33 0.99 -11.34
C ASN A 345 -9.21 1.99 -11.64
N THR A 346 -8.71 2.67 -10.61
CA THR A 346 -7.53 3.55 -10.69
C THR A 346 -6.23 2.78 -10.43
N SER A 347 -6.24 1.46 -10.69
CA SER A 347 -5.10 0.57 -10.53
C SER A 347 -4.53 0.62 -9.10
N SER A 348 -3.22 0.83 -8.96
CA SER A 348 -2.50 0.82 -7.69
C SER A 348 -2.94 1.89 -6.68
N SER A 349 -3.61 2.96 -7.12
CA SER A 349 -4.15 3.98 -6.20
C SER A 349 -5.49 3.62 -5.59
N SER A 350 -6.22 2.62 -6.12
CA SER A 350 -7.60 2.32 -5.69
C SER A 350 -7.72 2.11 -4.18
N LEU A 351 -6.76 1.42 -3.57
CA LEU A 351 -6.71 1.15 -2.13
C LEU A 351 -6.71 2.43 -1.25
N TRP A 352 -6.22 3.56 -1.78
CA TRP A 352 -6.19 4.83 -1.07
C TRP A 352 -7.52 5.55 -1.13
N TYR A 353 -8.25 5.45 -2.24
CA TYR A 353 -9.64 5.91 -2.31
C TYR A 353 -10.54 5.10 -1.36
N GLU A 354 -10.27 3.79 -1.21
CA GLU A 354 -10.95 2.92 -0.23
C GLU A 354 -10.67 3.34 1.21
N LEU A 355 -9.41 3.65 1.55
CA LEU A 355 -9.06 4.15 2.88
C LEU A 355 -9.67 5.54 3.12
N ALA A 356 -9.67 6.42 2.13
CA ALA A 356 -10.32 7.73 2.21
C ALA A 356 -11.84 7.61 2.43
N TYR A 357 -12.48 6.62 1.81
CA TYR A 357 -13.90 6.32 2.04
C TYR A 357 -14.13 5.91 3.50
N ALA A 358 -13.27 5.03 4.03
CA ALA A 358 -13.35 4.60 5.42
C ALA A 358 -13.12 5.76 6.40
N GLU A 359 -12.18 6.66 6.12
CA GLU A 359 -11.97 7.90 6.89
C GLU A 359 -13.23 8.79 6.85
N ALA A 360 -13.77 9.06 5.65
CA ALA A 360 -14.95 9.91 5.47
C ALA A 360 -16.22 9.32 6.14
N LYS A 361 -16.33 7.99 6.21
CA LYS A 361 -17.39 7.29 6.97
C LYS A 361 -17.16 7.25 8.49
N GLY A 362 -16.10 7.86 9.02
CA GLY A 362 -15.76 7.81 10.44
C GLY A 362 -15.43 6.40 10.95
N ARG A 363 -14.98 5.51 10.05
CA ARG A 363 -14.66 4.10 10.36
C ARG A 363 -13.24 3.94 10.89
N VAL A 364 -12.43 5.01 10.93
CA VAL A 364 -11.04 4.96 11.36
C VAL A 364 -10.88 5.59 12.74
N ARG A 365 -10.92 4.73 13.78
CA ARG A 365 -10.80 5.15 15.17
C ARG A 365 -9.47 4.72 15.78
N ARG A 366 -8.98 5.48 16.76
CA ARG A 366 -7.74 5.16 17.47
C ARG A 366 -7.73 3.71 17.98
N GLY A 367 -6.64 3.01 17.71
CA GLY A 367 -6.44 1.61 18.10
C GLY A 367 -6.96 0.58 17.10
N GLN A 368 -7.85 0.96 16.18
CA GLN A 368 -8.34 0.04 15.15
C GLN A 368 -7.29 -0.23 14.09
N THR A 369 -7.48 -1.35 13.38
CA THR A 369 -6.61 -1.79 12.30
C THR A 369 -7.33 -1.78 10.96
N ALA A 370 -6.65 -1.28 9.93
CA ALA A 370 -7.08 -1.40 8.54
C ALA A 370 -6.14 -2.38 7.81
N TRP A 371 -6.71 -3.28 7.01
CA TRP A 371 -5.95 -4.21 6.19
C TRP A 371 -6.21 -3.91 4.72
N GLN A 372 -5.15 -3.54 4.01
CA GLN A 372 -5.17 -3.35 2.56
C GLN A 372 -4.58 -4.58 1.88
N ILE A 373 -5.25 -5.07 0.84
CA ILE A 373 -4.82 -6.21 0.03
C ILE A 373 -4.94 -5.82 -1.43
N ALA A 374 -3.88 -6.00 -2.21
CA ALA A 374 -3.92 -5.79 -3.65
C ALA A 374 -3.31 -6.95 -4.42
N PHE A 375 -3.86 -7.16 -5.61
CA PHE A 375 -3.44 -8.17 -6.57
C PHE A 375 -2.87 -7.51 -7.82
N GLY A 376 -1.77 -8.03 -8.35
CA GLY A 376 -1.06 -7.43 -9.47
C GLY A 376 -0.53 -8.44 -10.48
N SER A 377 0.29 -7.95 -11.42
CA SER A 377 0.84 -8.77 -12.50
C SER A 377 1.67 -9.95 -11.97
N GLY A 378 1.56 -11.12 -12.62
CA GLY A 378 2.25 -12.33 -12.17
C GLY A 378 1.64 -12.97 -10.91
N PHE A 379 0.33 -12.79 -10.69
CA PHE A 379 -0.42 -13.28 -9.52
C PHE A 379 0.21 -12.86 -8.17
N LYS A 380 0.81 -11.67 -8.11
CA LYS A 380 1.34 -11.12 -6.87
C LYS A 380 0.19 -10.70 -5.98
N CYS A 381 0.21 -11.15 -4.73
CA CYS A 381 -0.64 -10.66 -3.65
C CYS A 381 0.24 -9.89 -2.67
N ASN A 382 -0.08 -8.62 -2.44
CA ASN A 382 0.60 -7.78 -1.48
C ASN A 382 -0.41 -7.30 -0.45
N SER A 383 0.00 -7.20 0.81
CA SER A 383 -0.85 -6.66 1.85
C SER A 383 -0.09 -5.73 2.79
N ALA A 384 -0.81 -4.79 3.39
CA ALA A 384 -0.32 -3.92 4.44
C ALA A 384 -1.37 -3.80 5.52
N VAL A 385 -0.94 -3.88 6.78
CA VAL A 385 -1.81 -3.61 7.93
C VAL A 385 -1.43 -2.24 8.50
N TRP A 386 -2.42 -1.47 8.89
CA TRP A 386 -2.25 -0.17 9.51
C TRP A 386 -2.91 -0.19 10.86
N ARG A 387 -2.28 0.38 11.88
CA ARG A 387 -2.92 0.67 13.18
C ARG A 387 -3.12 2.17 13.31
N ALA A 388 -4.36 2.59 13.46
CA ALA A 388 -4.72 3.99 13.66
C ALA A 388 -4.20 4.48 15.02
N LEU A 389 -3.37 5.52 15.02
CA LEU A 389 -2.82 6.11 16.25
C LEU A 389 -3.70 7.25 16.79
N ARG A 390 -4.59 7.78 15.94
CA ARG A 390 -5.59 8.78 16.25
C ARG A 390 -6.94 8.39 15.64
N THR A 391 -8.03 8.97 16.16
CA THR A 391 -9.32 8.93 15.49
C THR A 391 -9.30 9.97 14.37
N VAL A 392 -9.83 9.60 13.20
CA VAL A 392 -10.06 10.54 12.10
C VAL A 392 -11.53 10.93 12.16
N GLU A 393 -11.78 12.19 12.49
CA GLU A 393 -13.14 12.73 12.51
C GLU A 393 -13.68 12.83 11.08
N PRO A 394 -14.94 12.42 10.84
CA PRO A 394 -15.64 12.74 9.60
C PRO A 394 -15.56 14.24 9.31
N ASP A 395 -15.45 14.61 8.04
CA ASP A 395 -15.44 16.00 7.56
C ASP A 395 -14.30 16.91 8.04
N ALA A 396 -13.36 16.41 8.85
CA ALA A 396 -12.20 17.18 9.29
C ALA A 396 -11.19 17.48 8.16
N ASP A 397 -11.30 16.77 7.03
CA ASP A 397 -10.46 16.97 5.86
C ASP A 397 -11.31 17.25 4.62
N GLU A 398 -11.50 18.53 4.30
CA GLU A 398 -12.16 18.99 3.07
C GLU A 398 -11.46 18.52 1.80
N ARG A 399 -10.18 18.07 1.89
CA ARG A 399 -9.40 17.56 0.75
C ARG A 399 -9.55 16.04 0.56
N ASN A 400 -10.32 15.37 1.41
CA ASN A 400 -10.69 13.99 1.19
C ASN A 400 -11.48 13.89 -0.14
N PRO A 401 -11.17 12.95 -1.05
CA PRO A 401 -11.85 12.86 -2.35
C PRO A 401 -13.39 12.67 -2.26
N TRP A 402 -13.86 12.14 -1.13
CA TRP A 402 -15.27 11.91 -0.82
C TRP A 402 -15.95 13.09 -0.09
N ALA A 403 -15.20 14.11 0.30
CA ALA A 403 -15.75 15.27 0.98
C ALA A 403 -16.87 15.92 0.14
N GLY A 404 -17.97 16.27 0.79
CA GLY A 404 -19.16 16.86 0.17
C GLY A 404 -20.09 15.89 -0.57
N GLU A 405 -19.71 14.63 -0.74
CA GLU A 405 -20.55 13.62 -1.42
C GLU A 405 -20.70 12.30 -0.65
N ILE A 406 -19.94 12.09 0.44
CA ILE A 406 -19.91 10.82 1.18
C ILE A 406 -21.28 10.39 1.73
N ASP A 407 -22.16 11.33 2.06
CA ASP A 407 -23.51 11.04 2.59
C ASP A 407 -24.43 10.44 1.53
N SER A 408 -24.11 10.62 0.25
CA SER A 408 -24.83 9.96 -0.86
C SER A 408 -24.43 8.50 -1.05
N PHE A 409 -23.53 7.97 -0.22
CA PHE A 409 -23.06 6.58 -0.26
C PHE A 409 -23.39 5.83 1.05
N PRO A 410 -23.53 4.50 1.04
CA PRO A 410 -23.44 3.64 -0.12
C PRO A 410 -24.70 3.74 -1.00
N VAL A 411 -24.50 3.60 -2.30
CA VAL A 411 -25.60 3.41 -3.26
C VAL A 411 -25.87 1.93 -3.47
N GLU A 412 -27.12 1.61 -3.82
CA GLU A 412 -27.43 0.27 -4.33
C GLU A 412 -26.86 0.14 -5.74
N VAL A 413 -25.92 -0.79 -5.91
CA VAL A 413 -25.30 -1.06 -7.22
C VAL A 413 -26.03 -2.25 -7.85
N PRO A 414 -26.89 -2.04 -8.86
CA PRO A 414 -27.60 -3.13 -9.50
C PRO A 414 -26.62 -4.08 -10.21
N LYS A 415 -27.00 -5.36 -10.32
CA LYS A 415 -26.18 -6.37 -11.02
C LYS A 415 -26.06 -6.08 -12.53
N VAL A 416 -27.07 -5.41 -13.09
CA VAL A 416 -27.11 -4.97 -14.48
C VAL A 416 -27.83 -3.62 -14.51
N GLU A 417 -27.24 -2.61 -15.14
CA GLU A 417 -27.85 -1.30 -15.37
C GLU A 417 -27.70 -0.94 -16.85
N ALA A 418 -28.81 -0.77 -17.57
CA ALA A 418 -28.77 -0.53 -19.02
C ALA A 418 -28.11 0.82 -19.35
N VAL A 419 -27.30 0.88 -20.41
CA VAL A 419 -26.81 2.16 -20.95
C VAL A 419 -27.93 2.79 -21.78
N ALA A 420 -28.30 4.04 -21.48
CA ALA A 420 -29.35 4.72 -22.23
C ALA A 420 -28.93 4.88 -23.69
N THR A 421 -29.79 4.46 -24.62
CA THR A 421 -29.61 4.78 -26.04
C THR A 421 -30.03 6.22 -26.26
N ALA A 422 -29.11 7.08 -26.70
CA ALA A 422 -29.48 8.43 -27.15
C ALA A 422 -30.56 8.30 -28.24
N THR A 423 -31.78 8.72 -27.92
CA THR A 423 -32.84 8.91 -28.92
C THR A 423 -32.39 10.04 -29.83
N ALA A 424 -32.20 9.73 -31.11
CA ALA A 424 -32.00 10.71 -32.16
C ALA A 424 -33.32 11.44 -32.45
N ASP A 425 -33.82 12.22 -31.50
CA ASP A 425 -35.02 13.05 -31.65
C ASP A 425 -34.82 14.40 -30.94
N ALA A 426 -33.98 15.25 -31.52
CA ALA A 426 -33.98 16.71 -31.29
C ALA A 426 -33.23 17.42 -32.42
N ALA A 427 -33.59 17.10 -33.66
CA ALA A 427 -33.20 17.88 -34.84
C ALA A 427 -34.34 17.84 -35.88
N SER A 428 -35.55 18.22 -35.46
CA SER A 428 -36.59 18.73 -36.36
C SER A 428 -37.70 19.43 -35.57
N SER A 429 -37.46 20.70 -35.22
CA SER A 429 -38.47 21.78 -35.18
C SER A 429 -37.77 23.09 -34.86
#